data_AF-W4PAG3-F1
#
_entry.id   AF-W4PAG3-F1
#
_cell.length_a   1.000
_cell.length_b   1.000
_cell.length_c   1.000
_cell.angle_alpha   90.00
_cell.angle_beta   90.00
_cell.angle_gamma   90.00
#
_symmetry.space_group_name_H-M   'P 1'
#
loop_
_entity.id
_entity.type
_entity.pdbx_description
1 polymer ?
#
loop_
_entity_poly.entity_id
_entity_poly.type
_entity_poly.pdbx_seq_one_letter_code
_entity_poly.pdbx_strand_id
1 'polypeptide(L)'
;MFHGEVLFSTLIPAEPWLFDYYKQMGYASVFGYSIQEISIPDTPPLGKIKVKIVTKSQKEVYQYLNRKLSERACCIQHTAEDFRVIMTDLSISGGILFTAKQDETIKGLAILYKREKGWIINELFADTQEIEHNLLLHIKKQIGEERITRLLPSEETPPPHLLGMARIINPKKVLDLYATAFPEEEMQLELTDKQLSVNNGYYYLCNGKCMFSTERLPGRHLSMDISELTKRILLPLRPYMSLMLN
;
A
#
# COMPACT_ATOMS: atom_id res chain seq x y z
N MET A 1 -1.53 -12.35 26.20
CA MET A 1 -2.89 -12.41 25.66
C MET A 1 -3.01 -11.41 24.52
N PHE A 2 -3.06 -11.85 23.27
CA PHE A 2 -3.34 -10.96 22.14
C PHE A 2 -4.74 -10.38 22.32
N HIS A 3 -4.85 -9.07 22.46
CA HIS A 3 -6.14 -8.38 22.45
C HIS A 3 -6.76 -8.61 21.07
N GLY A 4 -7.90 -9.31 21.03
CA GLY A 4 -8.46 -9.98 19.85
C GLY A 4 -8.97 -9.10 18.71
N GLU A 5 -8.44 -7.90 18.52
CA GLU A 5 -8.84 -6.95 17.47
C GLU A 5 -7.85 -6.84 16.31
N VAL A 6 -6.56 -7.13 16.53
CA VAL A 6 -5.55 -7.00 15.47
C VAL A 6 -5.73 -8.11 14.43
N LEU A 7 -6.02 -7.70 13.19
CA LEU A 7 -6.22 -8.62 12.06
C LEU A 7 -4.93 -8.94 11.32
N PHE A 8 -4.09 -7.93 11.14
CA PHE A 8 -2.84 -8.00 10.41
C PHE A 8 -1.70 -7.35 11.20
N SER A 9 -0.50 -7.86 10.98
CA SER A 9 0.76 -7.18 11.29
C SER A 9 1.51 -6.92 9.99
N THR A 10 2.16 -5.76 9.87
CA THR A 10 2.92 -5.39 8.67
C THR A 10 4.28 -4.83 9.05
N LEU A 11 5.28 -5.07 8.22
CA LEU A 11 6.65 -4.58 8.44
C LEU A 11 7.37 -4.30 7.12
N ILE A 12 8.43 -3.49 7.19
CA ILE A 12 9.44 -3.32 6.15
C ILE A 12 10.74 -3.95 6.69
N PRO A 13 11.23 -5.04 6.10
CA PRO A 13 12.54 -5.57 6.48
C PRO A 13 13.65 -4.57 6.10
N ALA A 14 14.49 -4.20 7.06
CA ALA A 14 15.54 -3.20 6.84
C ALA A 14 16.68 -3.69 5.92
N GLU A 15 16.87 -5.00 5.83
CA GLU A 15 17.95 -5.63 5.05
C GLU A 15 17.42 -6.86 4.30
N PRO A 16 18.01 -7.24 3.14
CA PRO A 16 17.50 -8.33 2.31
C PRO A 16 17.33 -9.67 3.04
N TRP A 17 18.27 -10.04 3.93
CA TRP A 17 18.20 -11.32 4.66
C TRP A 17 17.06 -11.36 5.69
N LEU A 18 16.57 -10.19 6.14
CA LEU A 18 15.47 -10.13 7.10
C LEU A 18 14.15 -10.62 6.49
N PHE A 19 13.99 -10.58 5.16
CA PHE A 19 12.81 -11.18 4.50
C PHE A 19 12.71 -12.68 4.79
N ASP A 20 13.82 -13.41 4.68
CA ASP A 20 13.85 -14.85 4.96
C ASP A 20 13.65 -15.13 6.46
N TYR A 21 14.21 -14.28 7.33
CA TYR A 21 13.98 -14.37 8.77
C TYR A 21 12.49 -14.22 9.13
N TYR A 22 11.84 -13.15 8.67
CA TYR A 22 10.42 -12.91 8.98
C TYR A 22 9.48 -13.90 8.30
N LYS A 23 9.89 -14.47 7.16
CA LYS A 23 9.15 -15.57 6.51
C LYS A 23 9.04 -16.79 7.43
N GLN A 24 10.11 -17.14 8.16
CA GLN A 24 10.05 -18.23 9.16
C GLN A 24 9.10 -17.89 10.33
N MET A 25 8.85 -16.60 10.56
CA MET A 25 7.88 -16.09 11.52
C MET A 25 6.48 -15.88 10.91
N GLY A 26 6.18 -16.51 9.76
CA GLY A 26 4.85 -16.49 9.16
C GLY A 26 4.48 -15.20 8.41
N TYR A 27 5.43 -14.29 8.18
CA TYR A 27 5.21 -13.13 7.32
C TYR A 27 5.36 -13.50 5.84
N ALA A 28 4.57 -12.85 5.00
CA ALA A 28 4.62 -12.97 3.56
C ALA A 28 4.97 -11.63 2.91
N SER A 29 5.89 -11.65 1.95
CA SER A 29 6.16 -10.51 1.08
C SER A 29 4.95 -10.30 0.16
N VAL A 30 4.16 -9.27 0.44
CA VAL A 30 2.93 -8.94 -0.30
C VAL A 30 2.91 -7.51 -0.80
N PHE A 31 3.64 -6.61 -0.13
CA PHE A 31 3.78 -5.23 -0.59
C PHE A 31 4.95 -5.14 -1.55
N GLY A 32 4.65 -4.75 -2.78
CA GLY A 32 5.66 -4.50 -3.79
C GLY A 32 5.28 -3.36 -4.71
N TYR A 33 6.25 -2.89 -5.47
CA TYR A 33 6.10 -1.75 -6.35
C TYR A 33 6.71 -2.02 -7.72
N SER A 34 6.23 -1.30 -8.71
CA SER A 34 6.87 -1.18 -10.01
C SER A 34 7.48 0.21 -10.15
N ILE A 35 8.41 0.32 -11.08
CA ILE A 35 9.07 1.57 -11.43
C ILE A 35 8.61 1.96 -12.83
N GLN A 36 8.16 3.21 -12.97
CA GLN A 36 7.83 3.80 -14.26
C GLN A 36 8.75 5.01 -14.49
N GLU A 37 9.47 5.04 -15.60
CA GLU A 37 10.12 6.25 -16.07
C GLU A 37 9.10 7.09 -16.84
N ILE A 38 8.85 8.31 -16.40
CA ILE A 38 7.94 9.23 -17.08
C ILE A 38 8.74 10.38 -17.71
N SER A 39 8.45 10.67 -18.98
CA SER A 39 8.88 11.92 -19.60
C SER A 39 7.96 13.04 -19.16
N ILE A 40 8.54 14.14 -18.70
CA ILE A 40 7.76 15.30 -18.28
C ILE A 40 7.31 16.07 -19.54
N PRO A 41 6.04 16.50 -19.63
CA PRO A 41 5.56 17.23 -20.80
C PRO A 41 6.31 18.54 -21.04
N ASP A 42 6.46 18.91 -22.32
CA ASP A 42 7.00 20.21 -22.76
C ASP A 42 5.92 21.23 -23.11
N THR A 43 4.66 20.80 -23.14
CA THR A 43 3.54 21.67 -23.48
C THR A 43 3.16 22.56 -22.30
N PRO A 44 2.63 23.77 -22.55
CA PRO A 44 2.33 24.73 -21.50
C PRO A 44 1.30 24.22 -20.49
N PRO A 45 1.21 24.86 -19.29
CA PRO A 45 0.17 24.60 -18.31
C PRO A 45 -1.23 24.65 -18.93
N LEU A 46 -2.08 23.71 -18.53
CA LEU A 46 -3.48 23.66 -18.97
C LEU A 46 -4.39 24.27 -17.90
N GLY A 47 -5.39 25.04 -18.34
CA GLY A 47 -6.42 25.65 -17.49
C GLY A 47 -5.92 26.56 -16.38
N LYS A 48 -6.82 26.89 -15.44
CA LYS A 48 -6.56 27.78 -14.30
C LYS A 48 -6.18 26.97 -13.05
N ILE A 49 -5.07 26.24 -13.12
CA ILE A 49 -4.59 25.38 -12.03
C ILE A 49 -3.46 26.09 -11.28
N LYS A 50 -3.60 26.22 -9.95
CA LYS A 50 -2.58 26.79 -9.07
C LYS A 50 -1.79 25.68 -8.40
N VAL A 51 -0.53 25.50 -8.81
CA VAL A 51 0.38 24.52 -8.18
C VAL A 51 1.30 25.23 -7.18
N LYS A 52 1.48 24.64 -6.00
CA LYS A 52 2.31 25.21 -4.92
C LYS A 52 3.03 24.12 -4.15
N ILE A 53 4.21 24.47 -3.63
CA ILE A 53 4.95 23.65 -2.68
C ILE A 53 4.33 23.83 -1.28
N VAL A 54 4.16 22.72 -0.57
CA VAL A 54 3.68 22.70 0.82
C VAL A 54 4.82 22.28 1.72
N THR A 55 5.17 23.14 2.68
CA THR A 55 6.30 22.92 3.60
C THR A 55 5.89 22.51 5.01
N LYS A 56 4.60 22.64 5.35
CA LYS A 56 4.06 22.29 6.67
C LYS A 56 2.84 21.39 6.50
N SER A 57 2.62 20.52 7.48
CA SER A 57 1.42 19.70 7.50
C SER A 57 0.16 20.58 7.56
N GLN A 58 -0.78 20.32 6.65
CA GLN A 58 -2.04 21.02 6.52
C GLN A 58 -3.19 20.01 6.45
N LYS A 59 -4.29 20.30 7.16
CA LYS A 59 -5.45 19.39 7.25
C LYS A 59 -6.04 19.06 5.88
N GLU A 60 -6.18 20.04 4.99
CA GLU A 60 -6.74 19.83 3.65
C GLU A 60 -5.87 18.91 2.78
N VAL A 61 -4.54 19.01 2.90
CA VAL A 61 -3.58 18.16 2.17
C VAL A 61 -3.68 16.72 2.64
N TYR A 62 -3.70 16.53 3.96
CA TYR A 62 -3.90 15.21 4.58
C TYR A 62 -5.22 14.58 4.13
N GLN A 63 -6.32 15.33 4.18
CA GLN A 63 -7.64 14.82 3.79
C GLN A 63 -7.68 14.36 2.33
N TYR A 64 -7.05 15.13 1.42
CA TYR A 64 -6.94 14.74 0.02
C TYR A 64 -6.10 13.47 -0.15
N LEU A 65 -4.92 13.41 0.46
CA LEU A 65 -4.02 12.25 0.41
C LEU A 65 -4.71 10.99 0.97
N ASN A 66 -5.31 11.08 2.16
CA ASN A 66 -5.95 9.95 2.81
C ASN A 66 -7.13 9.40 1.99
N ARG A 67 -7.95 10.29 1.40
CA ARG A 67 -9.01 9.88 0.47
C ARG A 67 -8.43 9.08 -0.70
N LYS A 68 -7.39 9.59 -1.35
CA LYS A 68 -6.76 8.92 -2.49
C LYS A 68 -6.09 7.59 -2.15
N LEU A 69 -5.46 7.48 -0.98
CA LEU A 69 -4.94 6.20 -0.49
C LEU A 69 -6.07 5.21 -0.20
N SER A 70 -7.20 5.66 0.35
CA SER A 70 -8.36 4.80 0.65
C SER A 70 -9.08 4.25 -0.58
N GLU A 71 -8.92 4.90 -1.74
CA GLU A 71 -9.44 4.41 -3.03
C GLU A 71 -8.68 3.18 -3.54
N ARG A 72 -7.48 2.89 -3.01
CA ARG A 72 -6.67 1.71 -3.36
C ARG A 72 -6.97 0.54 -2.41
N ALA A 73 -7.25 -0.63 -2.97
CA ALA A 73 -7.45 -1.85 -2.20
C ALA A 73 -6.22 -2.18 -1.33
N CYS A 74 -6.45 -2.49 -0.05
CA CYS A 74 -5.41 -2.91 0.90
C CYS A 74 -4.19 -1.97 0.95
N CYS A 75 -4.38 -0.67 0.73
CA CYS A 75 -3.32 0.32 0.87
C CYS A 75 -3.18 0.76 2.33
N ILE A 76 -1.94 0.84 2.82
CA ILE A 76 -1.66 1.33 4.18
C ILE A 76 -2.09 2.79 4.27
N GLN A 77 -3.01 3.07 5.19
CA GLN A 77 -3.47 4.41 5.49
C GLN A 77 -2.62 5.03 6.60
N HIS A 78 -2.49 6.35 6.54
CA HIS A 78 -1.75 7.15 7.50
C HIS A 78 -2.72 7.94 8.34
N THR A 79 -2.52 7.96 9.66
CA THR A 79 -3.25 8.89 10.52
C THR A 79 -2.80 10.33 10.27
N ALA A 80 -3.55 11.30 10.80
CA ALA A 80 -3.12 12.70 10.72
C ALA A 80 -1.79 12.94 11.46
N GLU A 81 -1.48 12.13 12.50
CA GLU A 81 -0.20 12.19 13.19
C GLU A 81 0.92 11.62 12.33
N ASP A 82 0.72 10.44 11.75
CA ASP A 82 1.70 9.85 10.82
C ASP A 82 2.01 10.82 9.68
N PHE A 83 1.00 11.50 9.14
CA PHE A 83 1.21 12.52 8.12
C PHE A 83 2.07 13.70 8.58
N ARG A 84 1.97 14.13 9.86
CA ARG A 84 2.87 15.16 10.41
C ARG A 84 4.31 14.65 10.46
N VAL A 85 4.51 13.39 10.81
CA VAL A 85 5.84 12.77 10.82
C VAL A 85 6.39 12.66 9.39
N ILE A 86 5.58 12.21 8.43
CA ILE A 86 5.93 12.15 7.00
C ILE A 86 6.35 13.53 6.49
N MET A 87 5.61 14.59 6.80
CA MET A 87 5.99 15.95 6.37
C MET A 87 7.30 16.43 7.00
N THR A 88 7.59 16.00 8.23
CA THR A 88 8.84 16.33 8.93
C THR A 88 10.02 15.59 8.29
N ASP A 89 9.87 14.29 8.07
CA ASP A 89 10.83 13.46 7.33
C ASP A 89 11.10 14.01 5.93
N LEU A 90 10.03 14.35 5.19
CA LEU A 90 10.14 14.93 3.86
C LEU A 90 11.00 16.20 3.89
N SER A 91 10.83 17.06 4.90
CA SER A 91 11.65 18.28 5.06
C SER A 91 13.11 17.96 5.38
N ILE A 92 13.38 16.97 6.23
CA ILE A 92 14.75 16.55 6.62
C ILE A 92 15.47 15.93 5.43
N SER A 93 14.78 15.07 4.68
CA SER A 93 15.27 14.36 3.50
C SER A 93 15.41 15.25 2.26
N GLY A 94 15.07 16.55 2.36
CA GLY A 94 15.06 17.47 1.22
C GLY A 94 14.03 17.11 0.13
N GLY A 95 13.00 16.35 0.49
CA GLY A 95 11.86 16.03 -0.37
C GLY A 95 10.92 17.21 -0.57
N ILE A 96 9.98 17.05 -1.50
CA ILE A 96 9.08 18.12 -1.93
C ILE A 96 7.66 17.59 -2.03
N LEU A 97 6.70 18.31 -1.43
CA LEU A 97 5.27 18.09 -1.65
C LEU A 97 4.71 19.21 -2.51
N PHE A 98 4.08 18.85 -3.62
CA PHE A 98 3.26 19.74 -4.44
C PHE A 98 1.78 19.49 -4.20
N THR A 99 0.99 20.57 -4.25
CA THR A 99 -0.46 20.51 -4.40
C THR A 99 -0.89 21.27 -5.63
N ALA A 100 -1.88 20.75 -6.34
CA ALA A 100 -2.58 21.42 -7.43
C ALA A 100 -4.00 21.76 -6.97
N LYS A 101 -4.33 23.05 -7.01
CA LYS A 101 -5.67 23.55 -6.71
C LYS A 101 -6.38 24.05 -7.96
N GLN A 102 -7.65 23.69 -8.09
CA GLN A 102 -8.60 24.23 -9.06
C GLN A 102 -9.84 24.63 -8.26
N ASP A 103 -10.38 25.83 -8.50
CA ASP A 103 -11.52 26.38 -7.75
C ASP A 103 -11.32 26.31 -6.22
N GLU A 104 -10.11 26.69 -5.78
CA GLU A 104 -9.65 26.69 -4.37
C GLU A 104 -9.66 25.33 -3.65
N THR A 105 -10.00 24.23 -4.35
CA THR A 105 -9.96 22.87 -3.83
C THR A 105 -8.73 22.12 -4.31
N ILE A 106 -8.13 21.29 -3.45
CA ILE A 106 -7.05 20.39 -3.87
C ILE A 106 -7.64 19.31 -4.77
N LYS A 107 -7.10 19.23 -5.99
CA LYS A 107 -7.45 18.23 -7.02
C LYS A 107 -6.27 17.37 -7.43
N GLY A 108 -5.09 17.65 -6.87
CA GLY A 108 -3.89 16.87 -7.12
C GLY A 108 -2.80 17.12 -6.09
N LEU A 109 -1.94 16.12 -5.92
CA LEU A 109 -0.75 16.17 -5.07
C LEU A 109 0.34 15.27 -5.64
N ALA A 110 1.60 15.69 -5.47
CA ALA A 110 2.76 14.86 -5.73
C ALA A 110 3.75 14.95 -4.55
N ILE A 111 4.30 13.82 -4.12
CA ILE A 111 5.33 13.74 -3.08
C ILE A 111 6.59 13.15 -3.70
N LEU A 112 7.69 13.89 -3.60
CA LEU A 112 8.97 13.56 -4.20
C LEU A 112 10.04 13.43 -3.14
N TYR A 113 10.90 12.42 -3.29
CA TYR A 113 12.10 12.24 -2.48
C TYR A 113 13.35 12.32 -3.36
N LYS A 114 14.41 12.89 -2.79
CA LYS A 114 15.74 12.80 -3.39
C LYS A 114 16.40 11.50 -2.94
N ARG A 115 16.86 10.70 -3.90
CA ARG A 115 17.63 9.47 -3.66
C ARG A 115 19.01 9.58 -4.31
N GLU A 116 19.88 8.60 -4.08
CA GLU A 116 21.24 8.60 -4.64
C GLU A 116 21.27 8.74 -6.17
N LYS A 117 20.28 8.15 -6.86
CA LYS A 117 20.17 8.12 -8.33
C LYS A 117 19.34 9.26 -8.94
N GLY A 118 18.91 10.23 -8.13
CA GLY A 118 18.08 11.36 -8.58
C GLY A 118 16.75 11.47 -7.83
N TRP A 119 15.82 12.23 -8.42
CA TRP A 119 14.49 12.42 -7.85
C TRP A 119 13.56 11.26 -8.17
N ILE A 120 12.72 10.91 -7.19
CA ILE A 120 11.68 9.91 -7.35
C ILE A 120 10.34 10.48 -6.88
N ILE A 121 9.31 10.29 -7.70
CA ILE A 121 7.91 10.51 -7.31
C ILE A 121 7.46 9.27 -6.54
N ASN A 122 7.31 9.43 -5.22
CA ASN A 122 6.79 8.38 -4.35
C ASN A 122 5.28 8.24 -4.47
N GLU A 123 4.57 9.37 -4.56
CA GLU A 123 3.13 9.41 -4.77
C GLU A 123 2.78 10.53 -5.74
N LEU A 124 1.88 10.24 -6.69
CA LEU A 124 1.25 11.24 -7.54
C LEU A 124 -0.21 10.87 -7.71
N PHE A 125 -1.06 11.80 -7.29
CA PHE A 125 -2.51 11.72 -7.42
C PHE A 125 -3.02 12.96 -8.14
N ALA A 126 -3.90 12.74 -9.10
CA ALA A 126 -4.62 13.79 -9.79
C ALA A 126 -6.06 13.33 -10.06
N ASP A 127 -7.02 14.23 -9.87
CA ASP A 127 -8.42 13.97 -10.20
C ASP A 127 -8.66 13.97 -11.73
N THR A 128 -7.78 14.64 -12.51
CA THR A 128 -7.83 14.68 -13.98
C THR A 128 -6.43 14.66 -14.59
N GLN A 129 -6.33 14.28 -15.87
CA GLN A 129 -5.06 14.32 -16.62
C GLN A 129 -4.50 15.74 -16.72
N GLU A 130 -5.38 16.75 -16.77
CA GLU A 130 -4.99 18.17 -16.78
C GLU A 130 -4.24 18.57 -15.49
N ILE A 131 -4.70 18.06 -14.33
CA ILE A 131 -4.05 18.29 -13.04
C ILE A 131 -2.71 17.57 -12.97
N GLU A 132 -2.64 16.31 -13.42
CA GLU A 132 -1.39 15.54 -13.48
C GLU A 132 -0.35 16.27 -14.37
N HIS A 133 -0.77 16.71 -15.55
CA HIS A 133 0.05 17.50 -16.47
C HIS A 133 0.65 18.74 -15.80
N ASN A 134 -0.18 19.51 -15.10
CA ASN A 134 0.26 20.71 -14.40
C ASN A 134 1.22 20.40 -13.24
N LEU A 135 1.01 19.31 -12.48
CA LEU A 135 1.93 18.86 -11.44
C LEU A 135 3.30 18.51 -12.03
N LEU A 136 3.32 17.71 -13.10
CA LEU A 136 4.56 17.28 -13.76
C LEU A 136 5.37 18.48 -14.30
N LEU A 137 4.71 19.47 -14.92
CA LEU A 137 5.38 20.69 -15.36
C LEU A 137 6.05 21.46 -14.21
N HIS A 138 5.39 21.55 -13.05
CA HIS A 138 5.96 22.24 -11.89
C HIS A 138 7.09 21.43 -11.26
N ILE A 139 7.00 20.10 -11.28
CA ILE A 139 8.09 19.21 -10.88
C ILE A 139 9.33 19.50 -11.75
N LYS A 140 9.20 19.47 -13.09
CA LYS A 140 10.31 19.78 -14.01
C LYS A 140 10.92 21.16 -13.76
N LYS A 141 10.09 22.20 -13.58
CA LYS A 141 10.59 23.54 -13.25
C LYS A 141 11.39 23.58 -11.94
N GLN A 142 11.00 22.77 -10.96
CA GLN A 142 11.64 22.75 -9.63
C GLN A 142 12.93 21.93 -9.61
N ILE A 143 12.98 20.79 -10.30
CA ILE A 143 14.11 19.84 -10.22
C ILE A 143 15.04 19.90 -11.44
N GLY A 144 14.56 20.41 -12.58
CA GLY A 144 15.33 20.54 -13.82
C GLY A 144 15.52 19.25 -14.64
N GLU A 145 14.82 18.16 -14.29
CA GLU A 145 14.93 16.88 -14.98
C GLU A 145 13.84 16.72 -16.05
N GLU A 146 14.21 16.16 -17.20
CA GLU A 146 13.30 15.87 -18.33
C GLU A 146 12.53 14.56 -18.16
N ARG A 147 13.12 13.66 -17.38
CA ARG A 147 12.57 12.36 -17.02
C ARG A 147 12.67 12.20 -15.54
N ILE A 148 11.65 11.57 -14.96
CA ILE A 148 11.65 11.26 -13.53
C ILE A 148 11.12 9.85 -13.30
N THR A 149 11.64 9.22 -12.27
CA THR A 149 11.18 7.91 -11.83
C THR A 149 9.94 8.05 -10.96
N ARG A 150 8.88 7.29 -11.25
CA ARG A 150 7.66 7.18 -10.45
C ARG A 150 7.53 5.78 -9.88
N LEU A 151 7.23 5.69 -8.59
CA LEU A 151 6.84 4.44 -7.95
C LEU A 151 5.33 4.23 -8.10
N LEU A 152 4.94 2.99 -8.37
CA LEU A 152 3.55 2.59 -8.51
C LEU A 152 3.29 1.29 -7.73
N PRO A 153 2.06 1.04 -7.28
CA PRO A 153 1.65 -0.31 -6.90
C PRO A 153 1.94 -1.27 -8.06
N SER A 154 2.52 -2.43 -7.74
CA SER A 154 2.79 -3.41 -8.78
C SER A 154 1.50 -4.05 -9.28
N GLU A 155 1.38 -4.20 -10.60
CA GLU A 155 0.32 -5.00 -11.23
C GLU A 155 0.73 -6.46 -11.46
N GLU A 156 2.02 -6.77 -11.28
CA GLU A 156 2.61 -8.09 -11.48
C GLU A 156 2.50 -8.93 -10.21
N THR A 157 2.36 -10.25 -10.38
CA THR A 157 2.38 -11.21 -9.27
C THR A 157 3.34 -12.35 -9.61
N PRO A 158 4.49 -12.47 -8.92
CA PRO A 158 4.97 -11.60 -7.84
C PRO A 158 5.39 -10.21 -8.33
N PRO A 159 5.39 -9.19 -7.45
CA PRO A 159 5.86 -7.85 -7.81
C PRO A 159 7.37 -7.83 -8.10
N PRO A 160 7.85 -6.95 -9.01
CA PRO A 160 9.25 -6.91 -9.44
C PRO A 160 10.18 -6.39 -8.35
N HIS A 161 9.67 -5.53 -7.45
CA HIS A 161 10.40 -5.05 -6.28
C HIS A 161 9.59 -5.28 -5.02
N LEU A 162 10.20 -5.94 -4.03
CA LEU A 162 9.63 -6.15 -2.71
C LEU A 162 9.88 -4.92 -1.84
N LEU A 163 8.86 -4.51 -1.09
CA LEU A 163 8.95 -3.41 -0.14
C LEU A 163 8.66 -3.88 1.28
N GLY A 164 7.56 -4.60 1.47
CA GLY A 164 7.07 -4.92 2.81
C GLY A 164 6.42 -6.29 2.88
N MET A 165 6.26 -6.72 4.12
CA MET A 165 5.63 -7.99 4.45
C MET A 165 4.40 -7.78 5.31
N ALA A 166 3.45 -8.70 5.20
CA ALA A 166 2.28 -8.77 6.07
C ALA A 166 2.19 -10.16 6.70
N ARG A 167 1.50 -10.24 7.84
CA ARG A 167 1.11 -11.48 8.48
C ARG A 167 -0.33 -11.36 8.95
N ILE A 168 -1.17 -12.32 8.58
CA ILE A 168 -2.48 -12.49 9.21
C ILE A 168 -2.28 -12.93 10.68
N ILE A 169 -2.86 -12.17 11.61
CA ILE A 169 -2.86 -12.48 13.04
C ILE A 169 -4.10 -13.28 13.43
N ASN A 170 -5.26 -12.87 12.91
CA ASN A 170 -6.55 -13.51 13.16
C ASN A 170 -7.18 -14.00 11.84
N PRO A 171 -6.88 -15.24 11.40
CA PRO A 171 -7.38 -15.78 10.14
C PRO A 171 -8.89 -15.91 10.12
N LYS A 172 -9.56 -16.26 11.22
CA LYS A 172 -11.03 -16.37 11.23
C LYS A 172 -11.69 -15.04 10.85
N LYS A 173 -11.30 -13.95 11.51
CA LYS A 173 -11.87 -12.62 11.23
C LYS A 173 -11.49 -12.12 9.84
N VAL A 174 -10.25 -12.35 9.40
CA VAL A 174 -9.80 -11.96 8.05
C VAL A 174 -10.57 -12.73 6.98
N LEU A 175 -10.75 -14.04 7.15
CA LEU A 175 -11.48 -14.88 6.21
C LEU A 175 -12.99 -14.59 6.19
N ASP A 176 -13.59 -14.19 7.32
CA ASP A 176 -14.97 -13.67 7.34
C ASP A 176 -15.11 -12.40 6.49
N LEU A 177 -14.20 -11.43 6.67
CA LEU A 177 -14.18 -10.20 5.87
C LEU A 177 -13.97 -10.50 4.39
N TYR A 178 -13.04 -11.41 4.09
CA TYR A 178 -12.74 -11.83 2.72
C TYR A 178 -13.95 -12.50 2.07
N ALA A 179 -14.58 -13.48 2.74
CA ALA A 179 -15.78 -14.12 2.23
C ALA A 179 -16.91 -13.10 2.02
N THR A 180 -17.10 -12.17 2.96
CA THR A 180 -18.12 -11.11 2.81
C THR A 180 -17.87 -10.24 1.58
N ALA A 181 -16.61 -9.89 1.29
CA ALA A 181 -16.23 -9.10 0.13
C ALA A 181 -16.29 -9.90 -1.19
N PHE A 182 -16.09 -11.21 -1.12
CA PHE A 182 -16.05 -12.13 -2.27
C PHE A 182 -16.97 -13.34 -2.02
N PRO A 183 -18.31 -13.16 -2.02
CA PRO A 183 -19.24 -14.21 -1.60
C PRO A 183 -19.26 -15.45 -2.49
N GLU A 184 -18.82 -15.30 -3.75
CA GLU A 184 -18.70 -16.37 -4.75
C GLU A 184 -17.42 -17.22 -4.58
N GLU A 185 -16.43 -16.75 -3.81
CA GLU A 185 -15.19 -17.48 -3.55
C GLU A 185 -15.40 -18.51 -2.44
N GLU A 186 -15.43 -19.78 -2.82
CA GLU A 186 -15.52 -20.90 -1.89
C GLU A 186 -14.16 -21.55 -1.65
N MET A 187 -13.88 -21.90 -0.40
CA MET A 187 -12.60 -22.51 -0.03
C MET A 187 -12.75 -23.39 1.19
N GLN A 188 -12.16 -24.58 1.14
CA GLN A 188 -11.95 -25.44 2.32
C GLN A 188 -10.46 -25.54 2.54
N LEU A 189 -9.98 -25.11 3.70
CA LEU A 189 -8.56 -25.04 4.00
C LEU A 189 -8.21 -25.70 5.33
N GLU A 190 -7.05 -26.33 5.36
CA GLU A 190 -6.37 -26.79 6.56
C GLU A 190 -5.20 -25.83 6.81
N LEU A 191 -5.34 -24.98 7.82
CA LEU A 191 -4.38 -23.93 8.14
C LEU A 191 -3.38 -24.41 9.19
N THR A 192 -2.10 -24.12 8.95
CA THR A 192 -1.04 -24.29 9.93
C THR A 192 -0.30 -22.97 10.21
N ASP A 193 0.00 -22.73 11.48
CA ASP A 193 0.71 -21.58 12.00
C ASP A 193 1.63 -22.05 13.14
N LYS A 194 2.93 -22.05 12.87
CA LYS A 194 3.95 -22.51 13.83
C LYS A 194 4.11 -21.58 15.03
N GLN A 195 3.73 -20.31 14.89
CA GLN A 195 3.95 -19.28 15.91
C GLN A 195 2.69 -19.05 16.76
N LEU A 196 1.51 -19.16 16.15
CA LEU A 196 0.22 -18.96 16.82
C LEU A 196 -0.65 -20.20 16.60
N SER A 197 -0.47 -21.22 17.43
CA SER A 197 -1.21 -22.50 17.30
C SER A 197 -2.72 -22.37 17.40
N VAL A 198 -3.24 -21.28 17.98
CA VAL A 198 -4.68 -20.95 18.01
C VAL A 198 -5.26 -20.76 16.60
N ASN A 199 -4.43 -20.47 15.60
CA ASN A 199 -4.83 -20.34 14.21
C ASN A 199 -4.98 -21.71 13.52
N ASN A 200 -4.45 -22.79 14.09
CA ASN A 200 -4.44 -24.11 13.45
C ASN A 200 -5.84 -24.72 13.44
N GLY A 201 -6.21 -25.30 12.30
CA GLY A 201 -7.49 -26.00 12.15
C GLY A 201 -8.04 -25.84 10.73
N TYR A 202 -9.34 -26.06 10.61
CA TYR A 202 -10.03 -26.09 9.34
C TYR A 202 -10.92 -24.88 9.17
N TYR A 203 -10.83 -24.21 8.02
CA TYR A 203 -11.67 -23.07 7.70
C TYR A 203 -12.44 -23.32 6.41
N TYR A 204 -13.70 -22.90 6.42
CA TYR A 204 -14.66 -23.16 5.35
C TYR A 204 -15.30 -21.84 4.93
N LEU A 205 -15.03 -21.41 3.71
CA LEU A 205 -15.63 -20.24 3.09
C LEU A 205 -16.73 -20.73 2.15
N CYS A 206 -17.96 -20.27 2.39
CA CYS A 206 -19.12 -20.59 1.58
C CYS A 206 -20.17 -19.50 1.75
N ASN A 207 -20.78 -19.06 0.65
CA ASN A 207 -21.86 -18.06 0.64
C ASN A 207 -21.55 -16.81 1.48
N GLY A 208 -20.35 -16.26 1.29
CA GLY A 208 -19.90 -15.05 1.96
C GLY A 208 -19.65 -15.15 3.48
N LYS A 209 -19.51 -16.36 4.02
CA LYS A 209 -19.19 -16.58 5.44
C LYS A 209 -18.00 -17.50 5.59
N CYS A 210 -17.22 -17.32 6.65
CA CYS A 210 -16.20 -18.27 7.06
C CYS A 210 -16.64 -19.01 8.34
N MET A 211 -16.47 -20.34 8.37
CA MET A 211 -16.60 -21.17 9.56
C MET A 211 -15.24 -21.74 9.94
N PHE A 212 -14.97 -21.86 11.25
CA PHE A 212 -13.78 -22.53 11.78
C PHE A 212 -14.18 -23.82 12.49
N SER A 213 -13.34 -24.85 12.38
CA SER A 213 -13.49 -26.14 13.07
C SER A 213 -12.13 -26.70 13.47
N THR A 214 -12.06 -27.34 14.63
CA THR A 214 -10.91 -28.16 15.04
C THR A 214 -10.96 -29.56 14.43
N GLU A 215 -12.12 -29.98 13.95
CA GLU A 215 -12.35 -31.27 13.31
C GLU A 215 -12.53 -31.13 11.81
N ARG A 216 -11.96 -32.05 11.06
CA ARG A 216 -12.01 -32.05 9.60
C ARG A 216 -13.36 -32.55 9.10
N LEU A 217 -14.08 -31.71 8.34
CA LEU A 217 -15.26 -32.12 7.61
C LEU A 217 -14.90 -32.91 6.33
N PRO A 218 -15.83 -33.73 5.78
CA PRO A 218 -15.63 -34.39 4.50
C PRO A 218 -15.37 -33.38 3.37
N GLY A 219 -14.41 -33.68 2.50
CA GLY A 219 -14.10 -32.84 1.35
C GLY A 219 -12.60 -32.67 1.08
N ARG A 220 -12.30 -32.05 -0.06
CA ARG A 220 -10.92 -31.71 -0.43
C ARG A 220 -10.53 -30.39 0.24
N HIS A 221 -9.47 -30.44 1.04
CA HIS A 221 -8.93 -29.28 1.74
C HIS A 221 -7.62 -28.84 1.08
N LEU A 222 -7.45 -27.53 0.91
CA LEU A 222 -6.17 -26.92 0.58
C LEU A 222 -5.36 -26.81 1.87
N SER A 223 -4.25 -27.52 1.96
CA SER A 223 -3.30 -27.32 3.06
C SER A 223 -2.47 -26.09 2.76
N MET A 224 -2.39 -25.17 3.72
CA MET A 224 -1.54 -23.98 3.61
C MET A 224 -1.04 -23.51 4.97
N ASP A 225 0.13 -22.88 4.99
CA ASP A 225 0.59 -22.14 6.16
C ASP A 225 0.04 -20.71 6.21
N ILE A 226 0.20 -20.05 7.36
CA ILE A 226 -0.28 -18.67 7.56
C ILE A 226 0.31 -17.66 6.56
N SER A 227 1.54 -17.88 6.07
CA SER A 227 2.19 -17.01 5.09
C SER A 227 1.59 -17.25 3.70
N GLU A 228 1.34 -18.50 3.32
CA GLU A 228 0.66 -18.86 2.08
C GLU A 228 -0.78 -18.33 2.05
N LEU A 229 -1.51 -18.45 3.16
CA LEU A 229 -2.84 -17.83 3.30
C LEU A 229 -2.75 -16.30 3.12
N THR A 230 -1.78 -15.66 3.77
CA THR A 230 -1.57 -14.21 3.66
C THR A 230 -1.34 -13.79 2.19
N LYS A 231 -0.52 -14.54 1.44
CA LYS A 231 -0.32 -14.30 0.01
C LYS A 231 -1.59 -14.51 -0.80
N ARG A 232 -2.31 -15.61 -0.56
CA ARG A 232 -3.52 -15.97 -1.28
C ARG A 232 -4.59 -14.89 -1.17
N ILE A 233 -4.74 -14.30 0.01
CA ILE A 233 -5.74 -13.26 0.29
C ILE A 233 -5.29 -11.90 -0.24
N LEU A 234 -4.03 -11.51 0.01
CA LEU A 234 -3.60 -10.14 -0.26
C LEU A 234 -3.08 -9.92 -1.68
N LEU A 235 -2.29 -10.83 -2.27
CA LEU A 235 -1.67 -10.57 -3.59
C LEU A 235 -2.67 -10.19 -4.69
N PRO A 236 -3.85 -10.84 -4.82
CA PRO A 236 -4.85 -10.44 -5.81
C PRO A 236 -5.39 -9.01 -5.61
N LEU A 237 -5.33 -8.49 -4.38
CA LEU A 237 -5.79 -7.15 -4.00
C LEU A 237 -4.72 -6.07 -4.21
N ARG A 238 -3.50 -6.46 -4.63
CA ARG A 238 -2.38 -5.56 -4.93
C ARG A 238 -2.11 -4.55 -3.79
N PRO A 239 -1.83 -5.04 -2.56
CA PRO A 239 -1.69 -4.19 -1.40
C PRO A 239 -0.46 -3.28 -1.60
N TYR A 240 -0.59 -2.04 -1.16
CA TYR A 240 0.45 -1.04 -1.38
C TYR A 240 0.81 -0.31 -0.09
N MET A 241 2.11 -0.10 0.09
CA MET A 241 2.67 0.61 1.21
C MET A 241 3.52 1.73 0.64
N SER A 242 3.23 2.96 1.05
CA SER A 242 3.99 4.14 0.63
C SER A 242 4.13 5.10 1.78
N LEU A 243 5.08 6.04 1.65
CA LEU A 243 5.35 7.07 2.65
C LEU A 243 5.69 6.52 4.05
N MET A 244 6.30 5.34 4.08
CA MET A 244 6.88 4.80 5.31
C MET A 244 8.25 5.43 5.53
N LEU A 245 8.58 5.69 6.79
CA LEU A 245 9.91 6.14 7.19
C LEU A 245 10.87 4.96 7.03
N ASN A 246 11.89 5.13 6.20
CA ASN A 246 12.95 4.15 5.96
C ASN A 246 14.30 4.76 6.31
#